data_AF-A0A535Y9R7-F1
#
_entry.id   AF-A0A535Y9R7-F1
#
_cell.length_a   1.000
_cell.length_b   1.000
_cell.length_c   1.000
_cell.angle_alpha   90.00
_cell.angle_beta   90.00
_cell.angle_gamma   90.00
#
_symmetry.space_group_name_H-M   'P 1'
#
loop_
_entity.id
_entity.type
_entity.pdbx_description
1 polymer ?
#
loop_
_entity_poly.entity_id
_entity_poly.type
_entity_poly.pdbx_seq_one_letter_code
_entity_poly.pdbx_strand_id
1 'polypeptide(L)'
;MRRWLAGILAGDLDAFVVPGAEMLDVLGLDLEAAGLRVVASPRHATVLVLVGEIPPGLARSAAIAYTQQPRPRAILSVGAPSPAPLPAADVSVAATQPALTEGIAELRRHVAGGAWDPDPPAFVIDEPKAPKPADDDEQHGHRAMSHDSEMAHAHMSEMDHMQIGNGGFMSMVMMTSGLPRSADGLPMEWLEVPFGPLFPGLPGGLNLVLTLDGDTVARAEVRSGTLRRDLRATWPGPVKTFADRLARLDPQGSTAYRVLAWRALEQATGAEPDERETHRRIAALERERVASHLTWLARLGFLLGAAWLARRASSLARAVCKAHTPHEIGQLHGPVTAFVRQMRRAPLLASRLDRVGRIQPESAHDLRGPLARACGRVDDARQDDLAYRALGFAPVVEDGCDARACLAVRLAEIEQSLELIRAAGIDASPATPESALATGTGRASVETPRGRASLVVTLADGRVLDLALEVPSAGHAHLVEDVVAGHELADALLGITSLDLSPWELDQ
;
A
#
# COMPACT_ATOMS: atom_id res chain seq x y z
N MET A 1 1.05 -41.93 -14.36
CA MET A 1 1.59 -41.48 -13.06
C MET A 1 2.05 -40.01 -13.08
N ARG A 2 3.03 -39.61 -13.91
CA ARG A 2 3.54 -38.21 -13.95
C ARG A 2 2.48 -37.13 -14.24
N ARG A 3 1.62 -37.33 -15.24
CA ARG A 3 0.48 -36.41 -15.53
C ARG A 3 -0.55 -36.34 -14.40
N TRP A 4 -0.77 -37.44 -13.70
CA TRP A 4 -1.70 -37.51 -12.58
C TRP A 4 -1.15 -36.78 -11.35
N LEU A 5 0.14 -36.98 -11.03
CA LEU A 5 0.85 -36.23 -9.97
C LEU A 5 0.95 -34.73 -10.28
N ALA A 6 1.21 -34.35 -11.54
CA ALA A 6 1.21 -32.95 -11.96
C ALA A 6 -0.17 -32.30 -11.82
N GLY A 7 -1.25 -33.04 -12.14
CA GLY A 7 -2.61 -32.58 -11.91
C GLY A 7 -2.95 -32.36 -10.43
N ILE A 8 -2.41 -33.19 -9.53
CA ILE A 8 -2.56 -33.01 -8.08
C ILE A 8 -1.79 -31.78 -7.60
N LEU A 9 -0.52 -31.63 -8.01
CA LEU A 9 0.32 -30.48 -7.63
C LEU A 9 -0.19 -29.15 -8.18
N ALA A 10 -0.92 -29.17 -9.31
CA ALA A 10 -1.57 -27.99 -9.87
C ALA A 10 -2.99 -27.75 -9.34
N GLY A 11 -3.50 -28.59 -8.42
CA GLY A 11 -4.83 -28.43 -7.83
C GLY A 11 -4.90 -27.24 -6.86
N ASP A 12 -3.92 -27.16 -5.97
CA ASP A 12 -3.82 -26.14 -4.92
C ASP A 12 -2.64 -25.21 -5.22
N LEU A 13 -2.91 -24.13 -5.96
CA LEU A 13 -1.90 -23.14 -6.32
C LEU A 13 -1.90 -21.97 -5.35
N ASP A 14 -0.71 -21.62 -4.90
CA ASP A 14 -0.45 -20.49 -4.02
C ASP A 14 -0.01 -19.26 -4.81
N ALA A 15 -0.60 -18.12 -4.46
CA ALA A 15 -0.46 -16.86 -5.17
C ALA A 15 0.17 -15.77 -4.28
N PHE A 16 1.22 -15.13 -4.79
CA PHE A 16 1.74 -13.89 -4.26
C PHE A 16 1.25 -12.73 -5.14
N VAL A 17 0.55 -11.77 -4.53
CA VAL A 17 -0.16 -10.70 -5.26
C VAL A 17 0.67 -9.43 -5.26
N VAL A 18 0.84 -8.83 -6.43
CA VAL A 18 1.56 -7.58 -6.65
C VAL A 18 0.62 -6.56 -7.29
N PRO A 19 0.57 -5.29 -6.81
CA PRO A 19 1.42 -4.72 -5.74
C PRO A 19 1.02 -5.14 -4.33
N GLY A 20 -0.22 -5.59 -4.14
CA GLY A 20 -0.73 -6.06 -2.85
C GLY A 20 -2.13 -6.68 -3.00
N ALA A 21 -2.55 -7.48 -2.02
CA ALA A 21 -3.82 -8.19 -2.05
C ALA A 21 -5.04 -7.25 -2.00
N GLU A 22 -4.88 -6.05 -1.44
CA GLU A 22 -5.90 -5.00 -1.38
C GLU A 22 -6.35 -4.53 -2.77
N MET A 23 -5.53 -4.70 -3.81
CA MET A 23 -5.92 -4.37 -5.19
C MET A 23 -7.03 -5.29 -5.72
N LEU A 24 -7.12 -6.51 -5.19
CA LEU A 24 -8.24 -7.41 -5.48
C LEU A 24 -9.53 -6.85 -4.90
N ASP A 25 -9.47 -6.28 -3.69
CA ASP A 25 -10.64 -5.68 -3.04
C ASP A 25 -11.13 -4.45 -3.82
N VAL A 26 -10.21 -3.61 -4.30
CA VAL A 26 -10.49 -2.45 -5.18
C VAL A 26 -11.19 -2.88 -6.47
N LEU A 27 -10.72 -3.94 -7.11
CA LEU A 27 -11.32 -4.46 -8.35
C LEU A 27 -12.54 -5.37 -8.12
N GLY A 28 -12.88 -5.64 -6.85
CA GLY A 28 -13.91 -6.61 -6.49
C GLY A 28 -13.58 -8.06 -6.88
N LEU A 29 -12.32 -8.43 -7.04
CA LEU A 29 -11.91 -9.77 -7.46
C LEU A 29 -11.66 -10.68 -6.26
N ASP A 30 -12.04 -11.95 -6.39
CA ASP A 30 -11.85 -12.95 -5.36
C ASP A 30 -11.01 -14.12 -5.91
N LEU A 31 -9.72 -14.15 -5.53
CA LEU A 31 -8.80 -15.22 -5.92
C LEU A 31 -9.13 -16.54 -5.24
N GLU A 32 -9.54 -16.52 -3.96
CA GLU A 32 -9.88 -17.73 -3.22
C GLU A 32 -11.11 -18.41 -3.82
N ALA A 33 -12.14 -17.62 -4.16
CA ALA A 33 -13.33 -18.12 -4.86
C ALA A 33 -13.01 -18.66 -6.27
N ALA A 34 -11.97 -18.13 -6.91
CA ALA A 34 -11.49 -18.62 -8.20
C ALA A 34 -10.52 -19.83 -8.06
N GLY A 35 -10.16 -20.22 -6.84
CA GLY A 35 -9.35 -21.41 -6.55
C GLY A 35 -7.85 -21.17 -6.39
N LEU A 36 -7.41 -19.94 -6.13
CA LEU A 36 -6.03 -19.61 -5.72
C LEU A 36 -5.97 -19.19 -4.26
N ARG A 37 -4.99 -19.70 -3.52
CA ARG A 37 -4.76 -19.30 -2.13
C ARG A 37 -3.73 -18.18 -2.06
N VAL A 38 -4.06 -17.06 -1.43
CA VAL A 38 -3.11 -15.95 -1.28
C VAL A 38 -2.13 -16.27 -0.15
N VAL A 39 -0.83 -16.08 -0.41
CA VAL A 39 0.25 -16.31 0.56
C VAL A 39 1.06 -15.04 0.79
N ALA A 40 1.65 -14.94 1.99
CA ALA A 40 2.44 -13.78 2.42
C ALA A 40 3.89 -13.81 1.91
N SER A 41 4.39 -14.93 1.40
CA SER A 41 5.78 -15.00 0.95
C SER A 41 5.83 -15.47 -0.49
N PRO A 42 6.61 -14.80 -1.37
CA PRO A 42 6.84 -15.32 -2.71
C PRO A 42 7.50 -16.71 -2.67
N ARG A 43 8.26 -17.05 -1.62
CA ARG A 43 8.84 -18.40 -1.46
C ARG A 43 7.80 -19.50 -1.27
N HIS A 44 6.58 -19.14 -0.88
CA HIS A 44 5.47 -20.08 -0.75
C HIS A 44 4.53 -20.04 -1.97
N ALA A 45 4.79 -19.18 -2.96
CA ALA A 45 3.91 -18.99 -4.09
C ALA A 45 4.42 -19.72 -5.33
N THR A 46 3.50 -20.41 -6.01
CA THR A 46 3.72 -20.97 -7.36
C THR A 46 3.35 -19.95 -8.42
N VAL A 47 2.48 -18.99 -8.10
CA VAL A 47 1.93 -18.00 -9.03
C VAL A 47 2.24 -16.60 -8.55
N LEU A 48 2.85 -15.78 -9.39
CA LEU A 48 2.89 -14.33 -9.22
C LEU A 48 1.64 -13.74 -9.89
N VAL A 49 0.77 -13.09 -9.13
CA VAL A 49 -0.43 -12.44 -9.66
C VAL A 49 -0.19 -10.95 -9.75
N LEU A 50 -0.15 -10.42 -10.97
CA LEU A 50 -0.01 -9.00 -11.25
C LEU A 50 -1.40 -8.39 -11.43
N VAL A 51 -1.79 -7.48 -10.54
CA VAL A 51 -3.15 -6.92 -10.49
C VAL A 51 -3.13 -5.46 -10.93
N GLY A 52 -3.77 -5.19 -12.07
CA GLY A 52 -3.78 -3.86 -12.67
C GLY A 52 -2.42 -3.46 -13.23
N GLU A 53 -2.29 -2.18 -13.58
CA GLU A 53 -1.04 -1.61 -14.07
C GLU A 53 -0.02 -1.54 -12.94
N ILE A 54 1.13 -2.18 -13.14
CA ILE A 54 2.23 -2.16 -12.18
C ILE A 54 3.14 -0.96 -12.48
N PRO A 55 3.31 -0.01 -11.55
CA PRO A 55 4.17 1.14 -11.76
C PRO A 55 5.62 0.75 -12.08
N PRO A 56 6.34 1.53 -12.91
CA PRO A 56 7.72 1.22 -13.27
C PRO A 56 8.65 1.02 -12.06
N GLY A 57 8.44 1.78 -10.98
CA GLY A 57 9.21 1.63 -9.74
C GLY A 57 8.98 0.32 -8.99
N LEU A 58 7.82 -0.32 -9.18
CA LEU A 58 7.52 -1.63 -8.59
C LEU A 58 7.92 -2.82 -9.47
N ALA A 59 8.12 -2.61 -10.78
CA ALA A 59 8.39 -3.70 -11.71
C ALA A 59 9.64 -4.52 -11.32
N ARG A 60 10.71 -3.86 -10.83
CA ARG A 60 11.92 -4.56 -10.35
C ARG A 60 11.63 -5.38 -9.10
N SER A 61 10.91 -4.84 -8.13
CA SER A 61 10.54 -5.57 -6.91
C SER A 61 9.63 -6.76 -7.21
N ALA A 62 8.73 -6.63 -8.18
CA ALA A 62 7.91 -7.73 -8.69
C ALA A 62 8.77 -8.82 -9.36
N ALA A 63 9.78 -8.42 -10.15
CA ALA A 63 10.76 -9.34 -10.73
C ALA A 63 11.58 -10.08 -9.66
N ILE A 64 11.98 -9.40 -8.59
CA ILE A 64 12.66 -10.04 -7.45
C ILE A 64 11.74 -11.02 -6.74
N ALA A 65 10.46 -10.66 -6.52
CA ALA A 65 9.49 -11.59 -5.95
C ALA A 65 9.33 -12.84 -6.84
N TYR A 66 9.30 -12.67 -8.17
CA TYR A 66 9.27 -13.78 -9.13
C TYR A 66 10.49 -14.70 -9.02
N THR A 67 11.70 -14.17 -8.85
CA THR A 67 12.92 -15.01 -8.73
C THR A 67 12.95 -15.80 -7.42
N GLN A 68 12.27 -15.33 -6.38
CA GLN A 68 12.19 -16.01 -5.08
C GLN A 68 11.22 -17.19 -5.05
N GLN A 69 10.35 -17.33 -6.07
CA GLN A 69 9.36 -18.40 -6.15
C GLN A 69 10.01 -19.77 -6.47
N PRO A 70 9.58 -20.86 -5.81
CA PRO A 70 9.98 -22.21 -6.15
C PRO A 70 9.56 -22.55 -7.60
N ARG A 71 10.29 -23.45 -8.25
CA ARG A 71 9.93 -23.96 -9.58
C ARG A 71 9.05 -25.23 -9.47
N PRO A 72 8.10 -25.46 -10.39
CA PRO A 72 7.68 -24.56 -11.47
C PRO A 72 6.98 -23.32 -10.91
N ARG A 73 7.14 -22.16 -11.57
CA ARG A 73 6.45 -20.90 -11.23
C ARG A 73 5.80 -20.32 -12.47
N ALA A 74 4.76 -19.52 -12.29
CA ALA A 74 4.02 -18.89 -13.38
C ALA A 74 3.57 -17.46 -13.02
N ILE A 75 3.24 -16.67 -14.04
CA ILE A 75 2.70 -15.31 -13.92
C ILE A 75 1.26 -15.28 -14.44
N LEU A 76 0.35 -14.75 -13.62
CA LEU A 76 -1.01 -14.41 -14.01
C LEU A 76 -1.15 -12.87 -14.02
N SER A 77 -1.42 -12.30 -15.18
CA SER A 77 -1.72 -10.88 -15.35
C SER A 77 -3.23 -10.63 -15.34
N VAL A 78 -3.69 -9.70 -14.51
CA VAL A 78 -5.11 -9.34 -14.37
C VAL A 78 -5.31 -7.87 -14.73
N GLY A 79 -5.99 -7.62 -15.86
CA GLY A 79 -6.37 -6.28 -16.33
C GLY A 79 -5.28 -5.50 -17.07
N ALA A 80 -4.00 -5.80 -16.86
CA ALA A 80 -2.88 -5.18 -17.55
C ALA A 80 -1.76 -6.19 -17.87
N PRO A 81 -0.96 -5.96 -18.93
CA PRO A 81 0.15 -6.83 -19.27
C PRO A 81 1.27 -6.80 -18.21
N SER A 82 2.08 -7.86 -18.17
CA SER A 82 3.29 -7.92 -17.36
C SER A 82 4.30 -6.84 -17.78
N PRO A 83 4.85 -6.04 -16.85
CA PRO A 83 5.82 -5.00 -17.17
C PRO A 83 7.23 -5.58 -17.31
N ALA A 84 8.09 -4.95 -18.13
CA ALA A 84 9.52 -5.23 -18.06
C ALA A 84 10.08 -4.88 -16.66
N PRO A 85 11.03 -5.65 -16.08
CA PRO A 85 11.78 -6.74 -16.69
C PRO A 85 11.16 -8.13 -16.52
N LEU A 86 9.93 -8.24 -15.99
CA LEU A 86 9.26 -9.56 -15.90
C LEU A 86 9.05 -10.14 -17.30
N PRO A 87 9.05 -11.47 -17.45
CA PRO A 87 8.63 -12.10 -18.69
C PRO A 87 7.16 -11.80 -18.97
N ALA A 88 6.73 -12.09 -20.20
CA ALA A 88 5.31 -12.10 -20.53
C ALA A 88 4.56 -13.04 -19.57
N ALA A 89 3.33 -12.66 -19.21
CA ALA A 89 2.52 -13.50 -18.33
C ALA A 89 2.12 -14.80 -19.04
N ASP A 90 2.16 -15.91 -18.31
CA ASP A 90 1.74 -17.22 -18.84
C ASP A 90 0.25 -17.24 -19.14
N VAL A 91 -0.54 -16.51 -18.34
CA VAL A 91 -1.96 -16.26 -18.57
C VAL A 91 -2.27 -14.79 -18.33
N SER A 92 -3.04 -14.17 -19.21
CA SER A 92 -3.53 -12.80 -19.07
C SER A 92 -5.05 -12.79 -19.15
N VAL A 93 -5.70 -12.13 -18.19
CA VAL A 93 -7.18 -12.07 -18.09
C VAL A 93 -7.66 -10.64 -17.94
N ALA A 94 -8.91 -10.39 -18.35
CA ALA A 94 -9.60 -9.16 -17.98
C ALA A 94 -9.84 -9.11 -16.46
N ALA A 95 -9.95 -7.90 -15.89
CA ALA A 95 -10.24 -7.69 -14.48
C ALA A 95 -11.71 -7.97 -14.12
N THR A 96 -12.19 -9.18 -14.38
CA THR A 96 -13.54 -9.64 -14.03
C THR A 96 -13.48 -11.02 -13.38
N GLN A 97 -14.43 -11.31 -12.48
CA GLN A 97 -14.46 -12.61 -11.79
C GLN A 97 -14.57 -13.81 -12.74
N PRO A 98 -15.42 -13.80 -13.79
CA PRO A 98 -15.50 -14.93 -14.72
C PRO A 98 -14.19 -15.17 -15.47
N ALA A 99 -13.57 -14.11 -16.01
CA ALA A 99 -12.30 -14.21 -16.72
C ALA A 99 -11.18 -14.72 -15.79
N LEU A 100 -11.18 -14.28 -14.53
CA LEU A 100 -10.25 -14.75 -13.51
C LEU A 100 -10.39 -16.27 -13.27
N THR A 101 -11.62 -16.76 -13.09
CA THR A 101 -11.90 -18.20 -12.89
C THR A 101 -11.46 -19.04 -14.10
N GLU A 102 -11.76 -18.58 -15.32
CA GLU A 102 -11.35 -19.26 -16.55
C GLU A 102 -9.83 -19.27 -16.72
N GLY A 103 -9.17 -18.13 -16.49
CA GLY A 103 -7.72 -18.02 -16.58
C GLY A 103 -6.99 -18.85 -15.53
N ILE A 104 -7.52 -18.99 -14.32
CA ILE A 104 -6.93 -19.89 -13.31
C ILE A 104 -7.04 -21.35 -13.75
N ALA A 105 -8.14 -21.76 -14.39
CA ALA A 105 -8.24 -23.09 -14.97
C ALA A 105 -7.21 -23.33 -16.08
N GLU A 106 -6.90 -22.31 -16.89
CA GLU A 106 -5.82 -22.35 -17.87
C GLU A 106 -4.44 -22.41 -17.23
N LEU A 107 -4.20 -21.60 -16.20
CA LEU A 107 -2.96 -21.53 -15.45
C LEU A 107 -2.61 -22.89 -14.84
N ARG A 108 -3.60 -23.59 -14.28
CA ARG A 108 -3.41 -24.96 -13.76
C ARG A 108 -2.93 -25.93 -14.83
N ARG A 109 -3.43 -25.82 -16.07
CA ARG A 109 -2.95 -26.62 -17.20
C ARG A 109 -1.50 -26.25 -17.55
N HIS A 110 -1.17 -24.97 -17.54
CA HIS A 110 0.18 -24.49 -17.81
C HIS A 110 1.19 -25.02 -16.78
N VAL A 111 0.91 -24.85 -15.48
CA VAL A 111 1.77 -25.33 -14.38
C VAL A 111 1.92 -26.85 -14.41
N ALA A 112 0.83 -27.60 -14.65
CA ALA A 112 0.89 -29.05 -14.77
C ALA A 112 1.73 -29.51 -15.98
N GLY A 113 1.73 -28.76 -17.07
CA GLY A 113 2.54 -29.01 -18.26
C GLY A 113 4.03 -28.78 -18.02
N GLY A 114 4.37 -27.69 -17.32
CA GLY A 114 5.76 -27.30 -17.00
C GLY A 114 6.40 -28.05 -15.82
N ALA A 115 5.62 -28.79 -15.02
CA ALA A 115 6.08 -29.48 -13.81
C ALA A 115 7.20 -30.52 -14.00
N TRP A 116 7.53 -30.88 -15.25
CA TRP A 116 8.55 -31.88 -15.58
C TRP A 116 9.62 -31.37 -16.55
N ASP A 117 9.73 -30.05 -16.75
CA ASP A 117 10.86 -29.48 -17.48
C ASP A 117 12.15 -29.72 -16.66
N PRO A 118 13.11 -30.53 -17.17
CA PRO A 118 14.33 -30.85 -16.43
C PRO A 118 15.32 -29.69 -16.36
N ASP A 119 15.19 -28.68 -17.23
CA ASP A 119 16.12 -27.55 -17.30
C ASP A 119 15.39 -26.22 -17.63
N PRO A 120 14.50 -25.76 -16.74
CA PRO A 120 13.73 -24.54 -17.00
C PRO A 120 14.67 -23.33 -17.02
N PRO A 121 14.52 -22.42 -18.01
CA PRO A 121 15.43 -21.29 -18.19
C PRO A 121 15.59 -20.46 -16.91
N ALA A 122 16.82 -20.04 -16.65
CA ALA A 122 17.10 -19.08 -15.59
C ALA A 122 16.52 -17.72 -15.95
N PHE A 123 15.66 -17.18 -15.08
CA PHE A 123 15.29 -15.78 -15.15
C PHE A 123 16.29 -15.00 -14.29
N VAL A 124 17.13 -14.21 -14.95
CA VAL A 124 18.11 -13.31 -14.32
C VAL A 124 17.65 -11.89 -14.58
N ILE A 125 17.64 -11.07 -13.54
CA ILE A 125 17.36 -9.65 -13.67
C ILE A 125 18.68 -9.02 -14.09
N ASP A 126 18.74 -8.48 -15.31
CA ASP A 126 19.93 -7.76 -15.77
C ASP A 126 20.24 -6.61 -14.82
N GLU A 127 21.40 -6.64 -14.17
CA GLU A 127 21.88 -5.50 -13.41
C GLU A 127 22.28 -4.40 -14.39
N PRO A 128 21.81 -3.15 -14.22
CA PRO A 128 22.46 -2.05 -14.88
C PRO A 128 23.93 -2.04 -14.41
N LYS A 129 24.87 -2.28 -15.32
CA LYS A 129 26.30 -2.16 -15.02
C LYS A 129 26.52 -0.81 -14.35
N ALA A 130 27.08 -0.83 -13.14
CA ALA A 130 27.60 0.38 -12.53
C ALA A 130 28.45 1.11 -13.59
N PRO A 131 28.29 2.44 -13.76
CA PRO A 131 29.18 3.17 -14.65
C PRO A 131 30.60 2.82 -14.23
N LYS A 132 31.40 2.33 -15.19
CA LYS A 132 32.83 2.14 -14.92
C LYS A 132 33.33 3.48 -14.36
N PRO A 133 34.06 3.49 -13.23
CA PRO A 133 34.81 4.69 -12.87
C PRO A 133 35.59 5.12 -14.10
N ALA A 134 35.56 6.40 -14.41
CA ALA A 134 36.35 6.94 -15.50
C ALA A 134 37.78 6.43 -15.32
N ASP A 135 38.34 5.82 -16.37
CA ASP A 135 39.75 5.47 -16.38
C ASP A 135 40.51 6.80 -16.33
N ASP A 136 40.84 7.26 -15.13
CA ASP A 136 41.89 8.24 -14.93
C ASP A 136 43.19 7.52 -15.31
N ASP A 137 43.66 7.80 -16.52
CA ASP A 137 44.99 7.48 -17.02
C ASP A 137 46.04 8.10 -16.08
N GLU A 138 46.37 7.43 -14.98
CA GLU A 138 47.61 7.65 -14.26
C GLU A 138 48.46 6.37 -14.24
N GLN A 139 49.56 6.46 -15.00
CA GLN A 139 50.64 5.50 -15.11
C GLN A 139 51.24 5.16 -13.74
N HIS A 140 50.83 4.05 -13.12
CA HIS A 140 51.67 3.37 -12.12
C HIS A 140 51.82 1.90 -12.48
N GLY A 141 52.96 1.62 -13.11
CA GLY A 141 53.39 0.27 -13.44
C GLY A 141 53.73 -0.53 -12.20
N HIS A 142 53.04 -1.66 -12.00
CA HIS A 142 53.48 -2.71 -11.11
C HIS A 142 53.61 -4.02 -11.87
N ARG A 143 54.87 -4.48 -11.93
CA ARG A 143 55.33 -5.75 -12.48
C ARG A 143 54.60 -6.91 -11.82
N ALA A 144 54.12 -7.84 -12.65
CA ALA A 144 53.66 -9.16 -12.23
C ALA A 144 54.81 -9.95 -11.61
N MET A 145 54.59 -10.49 -10.40
CA MET A 145 55.42 -11.53 -9.80
C MET A 145 54.55 -12.78 -9.61
N SER A 146 55.00 -13.86 -10.23
CA SER A 146 54.44 -15.22 -10.17
C SER A 146 54.59 -15.81 -8.76
N HIS A 147 53.52 -16.44 -8.26
CA HIS A 147 53.58 -17.29 -7.07
C HIS A 147 53.95 -18.72 -7.46
N ASP A 148 55.17 -19.13 -7.13
CA ASP A 148 55.57 -20.53 -6.98
C ASP A 148 56.50 -20.61 -5.76
N SER A 149 56.15 -21.46 -4.79
CA SER A 149 57.02 -22.20 -3.84
C SER A 149 56.36 -22.45 -2.47
N GLU A 150 55.98 -23.71 -2.31
CA GLU A 150 56.33 -24.64 -1.22
C GLU A 150 56.29 -24.24 0.27
N MET A 151 55.62 -25.14 0.99
CA MET A 151 55.56 -25.38 2.43
C MET A 151 56.92 -25.43 3.14
N ALA A 152 56.99 -24.83 4.34
CA ALA A 152 57.81 -25.35 5.43
C ALA A 152 57.25 -24.92 6.81
N HIS A 153 56.94 -25.90 7.65
CA HIS A 153 56.72 -25.73 9.08
C HIS A 153 58.06 -25.51 9.80
N ALA A 154 58.15 -24.54 10.71
CA ALA A 154 59.07 -24.60 11.85
C ALA A 154 58.87 -23.47 12.87
N HIS A 155 58.72 -23.91 14.13
CA HIS A 155 59.23 -23.31 15.36
C HIS A 155 58.63 -22.03 15.95
N MET A 156 57.88 -22.25 17.04
CA MET A 156 57.80 -21.37 18.19
C MET A 156 59.16 -21.26 18.90
N SER A 157 59.62 -20.04 19.16
CA SER A 157 60.27 -19.65 20.42
C SER A 157 60.42 -18.13 20.51
N GLU A 158 60.31 -17.64 21.74
CA GLU A 158 60.81 -16.35 22.26
C GLU A 158 59.97 -15.09 21.99
N MET A 159 59.07 -14.84 22.95
CA MET A 159 58.57 -13.51 23.26
C MET A 159 59.70 -12.71 23.91
N ASP A 160 60.19 -11.69 23.21
CA ASP A 160 61.03 -10.65 23.78
C ASP A 160 60.12 -9.54 24.34
N HIS A 161 60.28 -9.26 25.63
CA HIS A 161 59.58 -8.19 26.33
C HIS A 161 60.06 -6.82 25.81
N MET A 162 59.28 -6.20 24.90
CA MET A 162 59.36 -4.76 24.67
C MET A 162 58.08 -4.06 25.14
N GLN A 163 58.26 -3.20 26.14
CA GLN A 163 57.28 -2.23 26.63
C GLN A 163 56.74 -1.38 25.47
N ILE A 164 55.48 -1.65 25.07
CA ILE A 164 54.68 -0.69 24.32
C ILE A 164 53.84 0.09 25.33
N GLY A 165 54.23 1.35 25.52
CA GLY A 165 53.44 2.32 26.27
C GLY A 165 52.11 2.59 25.59
N ASN A 166 51.06 2.65 26.41
CA ASN A 166 49.79 3.31 26.14
C ASN A 166 49.01 2.89 24.88
N GLY A 167 48.81 1.58 24.69
CA GLY A 167 47.71 1.05 23.88
C GLY A 167 46.46 0.95 24.74
N GLY A 168 45.59 1.97 24.69
CA GLY A 168 44.34 1.98 25.44
C GLY A 168 43.48 0.76 25.10
N PHE A 169 43.30 -0.16 26.05
CA PHE A 169 42.17 -1.07 26.02
C PHE A 169 40.91 -0.20 26.09
N MET A 170 40.28 0.05 24.95
CA MET A 170 38.92 0.57 24.94
C MET A 170 38.05 -0.46 25.67
N SER A 171 37.56 -0.07 26.84
CA SER A 171 36.65 -0.91 27.64
C SER A 171 35.49 -1.38 26.75
N MET A 172 35.05 -2.63 26.90
CA MET A 172 33.80 -3.10 26.28
C MET A 172 32.63 -2.16 26.56
N VAL A 173 32.64 -1.45 27.70
CA VAL A 173 31.67 -0.40 28.05
C VAL A 173 31.78 0.82 27.15
N MET A 174 32.99 1.23 26.75
CA MET A 174 33.23 2.35 25.81
C MET A 174 32.94 1.96 24.35
N MET A 175 33.15 0.69 23.98
CA MET A 175 32.79 0.18 22.65
C MET A 175 31.27 0.03 22.46
N THR A 176 30.51 -0.05 23.55
CA THR A 176 29.06 -0.27 23.56
C THR A 176 28.28 0.91 24.14
N SER A 177 28.94 2.02 24.50
CA SER A 177 28.28 3.16 25.17
C SER A 177 27.32 3.93 24.27
N GLY A 178 27.52 3.86 22.96
CA GLY A 178 26.59 4.40 21.96
C GLY A 178 25.74 3.31 21.31
N LEU A 179 25.89 2.05 21.74
CA LEU A 179 25.09 0.97 21.22
C LEU A 179 23.71 0.93 21.92
N PRO A 180 22.69 0.54 21.16
CA PRO A 180 21.35 0.30 21.65
C PRO A 180 21.36 -0.80 22.69
N ARG A 181 20.42 -0.74 23.63
CA ARG A 181 20.30 -1.73 24.70
C ARG A 181 18.90 -2.28 24.69
N SER A 182 18.80 -3.60 24.60
CA SER A 182 17.56 -4.33 24.81
C SER A 182 16.98 -4.03 26.20
N ALA A 183 15.72 -4.40 26.43
CA ALA A 183 15.03 -4.18 27.71
C ALA A 183 15.73 -4.81 28.93
N ASP A 184 16.58 -5.82 28.71
CA ASP A 184 17.44 -6.47 29.71
C ASP A 184 18.86 -5.88 29.81
N GLY A 185 19.18 -4.85 29.03
CA GLY A 185 20.41 -4.07 29.12
C GLY A 185 21.59 -4.59 28.31
N LEU A 186 21.40 -5.59 27.44
CA LEU A 186 22.46 -6.13 26.60
C LEU A 186 22.71 -5.23 25.38
N PRO A 187 23.99 -5.00 25.00
CA PRO A 187 24.32 -4.26 23.79
C PRO A 187 23.93 -5.08 22.56
N MET A 188 23.07 -4.52 21.73
CA MET A 188 22.59 -5.14 20.50
C MET A 188 23.18 -4.43 19.27
N GLU A 189 23.30 -5.14 18.17
CA GLU A 189 23.65 -4.52 16.89
C GLU A 189 22.38 -3.96 16.25
N TRP A 190 22.45 -2.72 15.75
CA TRP A 190 21.36 -2.16 14.95
C TRP A 190 21.29 -2.84 13.59
N LEU A 191 20.10 -3.28 13.22
CA LEU A 191 19.83 -3.88 11.91
C LEU A 191 18.95 -2.95 11.10
N GLU A 192 19.45 -2.46 9.97
CA GLU A 192 18.63 -1.76 8.99
C GLU A 192 17.92 -2.79 8.09
N VAL A 193 16.60 -2.87 8.22
CA VAL A 193 15.78 -3.86 7.53
C VAL A 193 14.75 -3.16 6.63
N PRO A 194 14.69 -3.50 5.33
CA PRO A 194 13.66 -2.98 4.45
C PRO A 194 12.32 -3.68 4.70
N PHE A 195 11.27 -2.89 4.92
CA PHE A 195 9.87 -3.31 4.99
C PHE A 195 9.12 -2.69 3.81
N GLY A 196 9.11 -3.41 2.70
CA GLY A 196 8.48 -2.98 1.45
C GLY A 196 9.38 -3.18 0.23
N PRO A 197 8.91 -2.81 -0.97
CA PRO A 197 7.61 -2.23 -1.26
C PRO A 197 6.46 -3.25 -1.40
N LEU A 198 6.74 -4.54 -1.23
CA LEU A 198 5.77 -5.64 -1.36
C LEU A 198 5.57 -6.39 -0.03
N PHE A 199 5.75 -5.71 1.10
CA PHE A 199 5.65 -6.35 2.41
C PHE A 199 4.17 -6.70 2.71
N PRO A 200 3.86 -7.97 3.03
CA PRO A 200 2.48 -8.38 3.29
C PRO A 200 1.88 -7.68 4.50
N GLY A 201 0.64 -7.20 4.35
CA GLY A 201 -0.07 -6.49 5.43
C GLY A 201 0.19 -4.99 5.45
N LEU A 202 1.25 -4.50 4.78
CA LEU A 202 1.41 -3.08 4.45
C LEU A 202 0.79 -2.79 3.07
N PRO A 203 0.40 -1.53 2.79
CA PRO A 203 -0.03 -1.13 1.45
C PRO A 203 1.01 -1.45 0.38
N GLY A 204 0.58 -2.04 -0.73
CA GLY A 204 1.42 -2.31 -1.89
C GLY A 204 2.05 -1.03 -2.42
N GLY A 205 3.37 -0.98 -2.42
CA GLY A 205 4.17 0.19 -2.79
C GLY A 205 4.72 1.01 -1.63
N LEU A 206 4.28 0.77 -0.39
CA LEU A 206 4.85 1.45 0.78
C LEU A 206 6.22 0.86 1.08
N ASN A 207 7.24 1.72 1.10
CA ASN A 207 8.64 1.32 1.26
C ASN A 207 9.21 1.98 2.50
N LEU A 208 9.53 1.16 3.50
CA LEU A 208 10.05 1.59 4.77
C LEU A 208 11.42 0.98 5.00
N VAL A 209 12.29 1.68 5.69
CA VAL A 209 13.48 1.09 6.33
C VAL A 209 13.34 1.29 7.82
N LEU A 210 13.35 0.19 8.56
CA LEU A 210 13.29 0.19 10.01
C LEU A 210 14.69 -0.17 10.55
N THR A 211 15.18 0.63 11.49
CA THR A 211 16.36 0.29 12.28
C THR A 211 15.90 -0.47 13.51
N LEU A 212 16.22 -1.75 13.58
CA LEU A 212 15.81 -2.63 14.66
C LEU A 212 16.88 -2.68 15.76
N ASP A 213 16.44 -2.65 17.01
CA ASP A 213 17.19 -2.94 18.22
C ASP A 213 16.56 -4.18 18.88
N GLY A 214 17.12 -5.36 18.58
CA GLY A 214 16.50 -6.63 18.93
C GLY A 214 15.15 -6.81 18.23
N ASP A 215 14.08 -6.88 19.02
CA ASP A 215 12.69 -6.95 18.55
C ASP A 215 11.97 -5.59 18.56
N THR A 216 12.64 -4.52 18.99
CA THR A 216 12.10 -3.16 19.01
C THR A 216 12.58 -2.34 17.80
N VAL A 217 11.81 -1.32 17.43
CA VAL A 217 12.17 -0.38 16.36
C VAL A 217 12.78 0.87 16.98
N ALA A 218 14.03 1.16 16.66
CA ALA A 218 14.74 2.36 17.12
C ALA A 218 14.43 3.58 16.23
N ARG A 219 14.28 3.36 14.92
CA ARG A 219 14.04 4.41 13.91
C ARG A 219 13.28 3.87 12.72
N ALA A 220 12.56 4.73 12.02
CA ALA A 220 11.94 4.42 10.74
C ALA A 220 12.12 5.53 9.71
N GLU A 221 12.29 5.15 8.45
CA GLU A 221 12.35 6.05 7.31
C GLU A 221 11.32 5.62 6.25
N VAL A 222 10.52 6.57 5.77
CA VAL A 222 9.60 6.38 4.64
C VAL A 222 10.32 6.76 3.34
N ARG A 223 10.51 5.80 2.44
CA ARG A 223 11.14 6.04 1.13
C ARG A 223 10.10 6.44 0.09
N SER A 224 10.11 7.72 -0.29
CA SER A 224 9.33 8.27 -1.41
C SER A 224 9.94 7.88 -2.76
N GLY A 225 9.23 8.13 -3.86
CA GLY A 225 9.71 7.82 -5.22
C GLY A 225 9.67 6.33 -5.59
N THR A 226 9.05 5.48 -4.76
CA THR A 226 9.08 4.03 -4.91
C THR A 226 8.30 3.53 -6.13
N LEU A 227 7.19 4.18 -6.48
CA LEU A 227 6.38 3.86 -7.66
C LEU A 227 6.98 4.45 -8.94
N ARG A 228 7.81 5.49 -8.82
CA ARG A 228 8.48 6.22 -9.92
C ARG A 228 7.48 6.67 -10.99
N ARG A 229 6.40 7.33 -10.55
CA ARG A 229 5.36 7.83 -11.45
C ARG A 229 5.62 9.31 -11.71
N ASP A 230 5.75 9.70 -12.97
CA ASP A 230 5.86 11.11 -13.35
C ASP A 230 4.46 11.72 -13.49
N LEU A 231 3.72 11.80 -12.37
CA LEU A 231 2.33 12.25 -12.45
C LEU A 231 2.26 13.71 -12.87
N ARG A 232 3.20 14.55 -12.44
CA ARG A 232 3.31 15.95 -12.88
C ARG A 232 3.37 16.10 -14.40
N ALA A 233 4.17 15.30 -15.10
CA ALA A 233 4.19 15.34 -16.56
C ALA A 233 2.86 14.86 -17.18
N THR A 234 2.09 14.04 -16.48
CA THR A 234 0.77 13.60 -16.95
C THR A 234 -0.36 14.61 -16.68
N TRP A 235 -0.13 15.68 -15.93
CA TRP A 235 -1.18 16.63 -15.54
C TRP A 235 -1.61 17.56 -16.70
N PRO A 236 -0.68 18.21 -17.44
CA PRO A 236 -1.07 19.01 -18.59
C PRO A 236 -1.81 18.18 -19.64
N GLY A 237 -2.85 18.73 -20.25
CA GLY A 237 -3.58 18.04 -21.31
C GLY A 237 -5.07 18.40 -21.38
N PRO A 238 -5.87 17.64 -22.15
CA PRO A 238 -7.28 17.95 -22.35
C PRO A 238 -8.08 17.88 -21.03
N VAL A 239 -8.96 18.87 -20.79
CA VAL A 239 -9.87 18.86 -19.64
C VAL A 239 -10.76 17.61 -19.64
N LYS A 240 -11.19 17.16 -20.83
CA LYS A 240 -12.04 15.97 -21.02
C LYS A 240 -11.48 14.70 -20.38
N THR A 241 -10.17 14.51 -20.35
CA THR A 241 -9.53 13.31 -19.78
C THR A 241 -8.91 13.57 -18.40
N PHE A 242 -8.99 14.80 -17.89
CA PHE A 242 -8.31 15.19 -16.66
C PHE A 242 -8.84 14.44 -15.44
N ALA A 243 -10.16 14.36 -15.27
CA ALA A 243 -10.77 13.67 -14.14
C ALA A 243 -10.39 12.17 -14.09
N ASP A 244 -10.36 11.48 -15.23
CA ASP A 244 -9.95 10.08 -15.30
C ASP A 244 -8.44 9.89 -15.10
N ARG A 245 -7.62 10.88 -15.47
CA ARG A 245 -6.18 10.88 -15.16
C ARG A 245 -5.95 11.04 -13.66
N LEU A 246 -6.64 12.00 -13.02
CA LEU A 246 -6.52 12.23 -11.59
C LEU A 246 -7.07 11.05 -10.76
N ALA A 247 -8.14 10.41 -11.24
CA ALA A 247 -8.72 9.21 -10.64
C ALA A 247 -7.75 8.00 -10.60
N ARG A 248 -6.65 8.01 -11.36
CA ARG A 248 -5.59 6.99 -11.31
C ARG A 248 -4.52 7.27 -10.27
N LEU A 249 -4.62 8.39 -9.56
CA LEU A 249 -3.67 8.75 -8.51
C LEU A 249 -3.61 7.69 -7.42
N ASP A 250 -4.75 7.33 -6.84
CA ASP A 250 -4.88 6.30 -5.81
C ASP A 250 -5.99 5.30 -6.22
N PRO A 251 -5.68 4.00 -6.40
CA PRO A 251 -6.68 2.98 -6.68
C PRO A 251 -7.81 2.89 -5.65
N GLN A 252 -7.54 3.18 -4.38
CA GLN A 252 -8.53 3.15 -3.29
C GLN A 252 -9.29 4.48 -3.10
N GLY A 253 -8.89 5.53 -3.81
CA GLY A 253 -9.49 6.87 -3.76
C GLY A 253 -9.98 7.38 -5.13
N SER A 254 -10.14 6.47 -6.11
CA SER A 254 -10.36 6.83 -7.51
C SER A 254 -11.58 7.73 -7.71
N THR A 255 -12.67 7.45 -7.00
CA THR A 255 -13.91 8.23 -7.01
C THR A 255 -13.70 9.58 -6.37
N ALA A 256 -13.06 9.65 -5.20
CA ALA A 256 -12.75 10.90 -4.52
C ALA A 256 -11.92 11.84 -5.40
N TYR A 257 -10.87 11.33 -6.03
CA TYR A 257 -10.03 12.11 -6.93
C TYR A 257 -10.76 12.50 -8.24
N ARG A 258 -11.65 11.64 -8.76
CA ARG A 258 -12.50 12.00 -9.91
C ARG A 258 -13.45 13.15 -9.56
N VAL A 259 -14.13 13.07 -8.43
CA VAL A 259 -15.06 14.12 -7.95
C VAL A 259 -14.31 15.40 -7.61
N LEU A 260 -13.11 15.32 -7.05
CA LEU A 260 -12.24 16.47 -6.79
C LEU A 260 -11.91 17.21 -8.08
N ALA A 261 -11.52 16.49 -9.14
CA ALA A 261 -11.29 17.07 -10.45
C ALA A 261 -12.56 17.73 -11.00
N TRP A 262 -13.70 17.05 -10.96
CA TRP A 262 -14.97 17.62 -11.44
C TRP A 262 -15.34 18.90 -10.72
N ARG A 263 -15.30 18.92 -9.38
CA ARG A 263 -15.61 20.12 -8.58
C ARG A 263 -14.66 21.28 -8.92
N ALA A 264 -13.37 21.02 -9.11
CA ALA A 264 -12.40 22.05 -9.47
C ALA A 264 -12.69 22.61 -10.88
N LEU A 265 -13.00 21.74 -11.84
CA LEU A 265 -13.36 22.15 -13.20
C LEU A 265 -14.67 22.95 -13.24
N GLU A 266 -15.69 22.50 -12.51
CA GLU A 266 -16.99 23.16 -12.37
C GLU A 266 -16.84 24.55 -11.75
N GLN A 267 -16.02 24.69 -10.71
CA GLN A 267 -15.73 25.98 -10.11
C GLN A 267 -14.99 26.92 -11.08
N ALA A 268 -14.10 26.40 -11.92
CA ALA A 268 -13.42 27.19 -12.95
C ALA A 268 -14.36 27.70 -14.05
N THR A 269 -15.43 26.95 -14.35
CA THR A 269 -16.39 27.28 -15.42
C THR A 269 -17.67 27.96 -14.93
N GLY A 270 -17.91 27.99 -13.61
CA GLY A 270 -19.17 28.44 -13.02
C GLY A 270 -20.33 27.46 -13.25
N ALA A 271 -20.03 26.20 -13.58
CA ALA A 271 -21.05 25.16 -13.70
C ALA A 271 -21.42 24.62 -12.31
N GLU A 272 -22.70 24.30 -12.11
CA GLU A 272 -23.18 23.68 -10.87
C GLU A 272 -23.93 22.39 -11.19
N PRO A 273 -23.61 21.26 -10.52
CA PRO A 273 -24.37 20.03 -10.68
C PRO A 273 -25.77 20.19 -10.06
N ASP A 274 -26.76 19.51 -10.64
CA ASP A 274 -28.09 19.45 -10.01
C ASP A 274 -28.07 18.65 -8.68
N GLU A 275 -29.15 18.76 -7.92
CA GLU A 275 -29.28 18.07 -6.62
C GLU A 275 -29.13 16.55 -6.78
N ARG A 276 -29.68 16.00 -7.86
CA ARG A 276 -29.66 14.56 -8.13
C ARG A 276 -28.23 14.06 -8.34
N GLU A 277 -27.45 14.77 -9.13
CA GLU A 277 -26.04 14.47 -9.40
C GLU A 277 -25.17 14.69 -8.17
N THR A 278 -25.48 15.70 -7.36
CA THR A 278 -24.84 15.91 -6.06
C THR A 278 -25.05 14.69 -5.15
N HIS A 279 -26.27 14.15 -5.07
CA HIS A 279 -26.55 12.93 -4.32
C HIS A 279 -25.87 11.67 -4.90
N ARG A 280 -25.75 11.53 -6.23
CA ARG A 280 -24.98 10.43 -6.84
C ARG A 280 -23.51 10.46 -6.45
N ARG A 281 -22.90 11.65 -6.45
CA ARG A 281 -21.52 11.85 -6.03
C ARG A 281 -21.32 11.49 -4.57
N ILE A 282 -22.21 11.94 -3.68
CA ILE A 282 -22.18 11.56 -2.26
C ILE A 282 -22.30 10.04 -2.11
N ALA A 283 -23.27 9.40 -2.75
CA ALA A 283 -23.44 7.95 -2.68
C ALA A 283 -22.18 7.20 -3.16
N ALA A 284 -21.53 7.67 -4.22
CA ALA A 284 -20.29 7.09 -4.73
C ALA A 284 -19.09 7.30 -3.80
N LEU A 285 -18.92 8.50 -3.25
CA LEU A 285 -17.87 8.82 -2.26
C LEU A 285 -18.01 7.99 -0.98
N GLU A 286 -19.22 7.88 -0.45
CA GLU A 286 -19.49 7.13 0.77
C GLU A 286 -19.36 5.61 0.55
N ARG A 287 -19.69 5.11 -0.66
CA ARG A 287 -19.42 3.71 -1.02
C ARG A 287 -17.93 3.42 -1.09
N GLU A 288 -17.14 4.30 -1.70
CA GLU A 288 -15.67 4.20 -1.71
C GLU A 288 -15.10 4.24 -0.29
N ARG A 289 -15.64 5.09 0.58
CA ARG A 289 -15.26 5.17 1.99
C ARG A 289 -15.49 3.86 2.73
N VAL A 290 -16.67 3.26 2.60
CA VAL A 290 -16.97 1.95 3.21
C VAL A 290 -16.01 0.88 2.70
N ALA A 291 -15.79 0.81 1.39
CA ALA A 291 -14.87 -0.16 0.80
C ALA A 291 -13.42 0.02 1.29
N SER A 292 -12.94 1.26 1.34
CA SER A 292 -11.59 1.60 1.80
C SER A 292 -11.38 1.22 3.27
N HIS A 293 -12.32 1.55 4.15
CA HIS A 293 -12.26 1.20 5.58
C HIS A 293 -12.34 -0.30 5.83
N LEU A 294 -13.15 -1.04 5.06
CA LEU A 294 -13.19 -2.51 5.13
C LEU A 294 -11.87 -3.13 4.62
N THR A 295 -11.25 -2.54 3.60
CA THR A 295 -9.95 -2.98 3.11
C THR A 295 -8.82 -2.67 4.11
N TRP A 296 -8.91 -1.55 4.81
CA TRP A 296 -8.03 -1.23 5.94
C TRP A 296 -8.20 -2.22 7.10
N LEU A 297 -9.43 -2.55 7.48
CA LEU A 297 -9.74 -3.60 8.47
C LEU A 297 -9.18 -4.96 8.05
N ALA A 298 -9.20 -5.29 6.75
CA ALA A 298 -8.65 -6.54 6.26
C ALA A 298 -7.13 -6.63 6.51
N ARG A 299 -6.38 -5.56 6.21
CA ARG A 299 -4.94 -5.45 6.49
C ARG A 299 -4.65 -5.51 7.98
N LEU A 300 -5.42 -4.79 8.80
CA LEU A 300 -5.30 -4.84 10.25
C LEU A 300 -5.51 -6.27 10.77
N GLY A 301 -6.54 -6.96 10.29
CA GLY A 301 -6.83 -8.35 10.63
C GLY A 301 -5.69 -9.29 10.26
N PHE A 302 -5.05 -9.07 9.12
CA PHE A 302 -3.90 -9.85 8.67
C PHE A 302 -2.72 -9.70 9.64
N LEU A 303 -2.33 -8.46 9.99
CA LEU A 303 -1.23 -8.19 10.90
C LEU A 303 -1.48 -8.70 12.33
N LEU A 304 -2.74 -8.67 12.77
CA LEU A 304 -3.15 -9.26 14.06
C LEU A 304 -3.16 -10.80 14.05
N GLY A 305 -2.96 -11.45 12.90
CA GLY A 305 -3.14 -12.90 12.75
C GLY A 305 -4.60 -13.36 12.82
N ALA A 306 -5.56 -12.42 12.72
CA ALA A 306 -7.00 -12.68 12.78
C ALA A 306 -7.55 -13.02 11.38
N ALA A 307 -7.22 -14.21 10.86
CA ALA A 307 -7.54 -14.63 9.50
C ALA A 307 -9.04 -14.58 9.15
N TRP A 308 -9.94 -14.81 10.12
CA TRP A 308 -11.38 -14.65 9.90
C TRP A 308 -11.78 -13.18 9.68
N LEU A 309 -11.22 -12.26 10.49
CA LEU A 309 -11.46 -10.83 10.36
C LEU A 309 -10.98 -10.34 9.00
N ALA A 310 -9.74 -10.68 8.64
CA ALA A 310 -9.12 -10.29 7.37
C ALA A 310 -9.99 -10.70 6.17
N ARG A 311 -10.34 -11.99 6.07
CA ARG A 311 -11.14 -12.52 4.97
C ARG A 311 -12.56 -11.95 4.95
N ARG A 312 -13.19 -11.79 6.12
CA ARG A 312 -14.55 -11.25 6.20
C ARG A 312 -14.58 -9.79 5.76
N ALA A 313 -13.61 -8.99 6.19
CA ALA A 313 -13.51 -7.59 5.82
C ALA A 313 -13.26 -7.42 4.31
N SER A 314 -12.30 -8.17 3.72
CA SER A 314 -12.07 -8.17 2.27
C SER A 314 -13.29 -8.62 1.47
N SER A 315 -13.99 -9.66 1.91
CA SER A 315 -15.22 -10.13 1.26
C SER A 315 -16.31 -9.05 1.23
N LEU A 316 -16.51 -8.34 2.35
CA LEU A 316 -17.45 -7.22 2.41
C LEU A 316 -16.98 -6.02 1.56
N ALA A 317 -15.67 -5.71 1.58
CA ALA A 317 -15.10 -4.64 0.75
C ALA A 317 -15.39 -4.89 -0.74
N ARG A 318 -15.10 -6.10 -1.25
CA ARG A 318 -15.39 -6.51 -2.63
C ARG A 318 -16.87 -6.40 -2.97
N ALA A 319 -17.75 -6.79 -2.04
CA ALA A 319 -19.18 -6.71 -2.25
C ALA A 319 -19.65 -5.25 -2.37
N VAL A 320 -19.15 -4.36 -1.51
CA VAL A 320 -19.44 -2.92 -1.56
C VAL A 320 -18.86 -2.27 -2.82
N CYS A 321 -17.65 -2.66 -3.24
CA CYS A 321 -17.05 -2.17 -4.49
C CYS A 321 -17.91 -2.47 -5.72
N LYS A 322 -18.67 -3.57 -5.72
CA LYS A 322 -19.55 -3.99 -6.83
C LYS A 322 -20.97 -3.45 -6.76
N ALA A 323 -21.40 -2.94 -5.62
CA ALA A 323 -22.79 -2.51 -5.41
C ALA A 323 -22.99 -1.08 -5.92
N HIS A 324 -23.65 -0.90 -7.06
CA HIS A 324 -23.86 0.42 -7.68
C HIS A 324 -25.28 0.94 -7.50
N THR A 325 -26.25 0.04 -7.34
CA THR A 325 -27.66 0.39 -7.20
C THR A 325 -28.08 0.52 -5.73
N PRO A 326 -29.14 1.29 -5.42
CA PRO A 326 -29.69 1.37 -4.07
C PRO A 326 -30.09 0.00 -3.51
N HIS A 327 -30.57 -0.90 -4.37
CA HIS A 327 -30.97 -2.24 -3.97
C HIS A 327 -29.78 -3.08 -3.51
N GLU A 328 -28.70 -3.13 -4.30
CA GLU A 328 -27.48 -3.87 -3.96
C GLU A 328 -26.85 -3.34 -2.67
N ILE A 329 -26.75 -2.02 -2.52
CA ILE A 329 -26.19 -1.41 -1.30
C ILE A 329 -27.10 -1.69 -0.10
N GLY A 330 -28.42 -1.64 -0.28
CA GLY A 330 -29.40 -1.99 0.75
C GLY A 330 -29.26 -3.43 1.25
N GLN A 331 -28.93 -4.38 0.37
CA GLN A 331 -28.65 -5.77 0.77
C GLN A 331 -27.39 -5.91 1.62
N LEU A 332 -26.41 -5.01 1.46
CA LEU A 332 -25.16 -5.02 2.21
C LEU A 332 -25.26 -4.33 3.57
N HIS A 333 -26.26 -3.45 3.78
CA HIS A 333 -26.44 -2.69 5.01
C HIS A 333 -26.46 -3.58 6.26
N GLY A 334 -27.31 -4.61 6.27
CA GLY A 334 -27.42 -5.55 7.39
C GLY A 334 -26.12 -6.32 7.67
N PRO A 335 -25.55 -7.03 6.68
CA PRO A 335 -24.29 -7.76 6.82
C PRO A 335 -23.10 -6.90 7.28
N VAL A 336 -22.94 -5.69 6.73
CA VAL A 336 -21.85 -4.77 7.09
C VAL A 336 -22.07 -4.22 8.50
N THR A 337 -23.28 -3.76 8.83
CA THR A 337 -23.60 -3.26 10.18
C THR A 337 -23.41 -4.33 11.25
N ALA A 338 -23.81 -5.58 10.97
CA ALA A 338 -23.59 -6.70 11.88
C ALA A 338 -22.09 -6.96 12.12
N PHE A 339 -21.28 -6.91 11.04
CA PHE A 339 -19.82 -7.03 11.14
C PHE A 339 -19.21 -5.90 11.97
N VAL A 340 -19.57 -4.65 11.70
CA VAL A 340 -19.09 -3.48 12.46
C VAL A 340 -19.43 -3.62 13.95
N ARG A 341 -20.68 -3.97 14.29
CA ARG A 341 -21.09 -4.20 15.68
C ARG A 341 -20.30 -5.32 16.36
N GLN A 342 -19.95 -6.36 15.62
CA GLN A 342 -19.10 -7.44 16.14
C GLN A 342 -17.68 -6.94 16.42
N MET A 343 -17.10 -6.12 15.54
CA MET A 343 -15.76 -5.53 15.74
C MET A 343 -15.72 -4.60 16.95
N ARG A 344 -16.72 -3.73 17.12
CA ARG A 344 -16.83 -2.85 18.30
C ARG A 344 -16.90 -3.61 19.62
N ARG A 345 -17.50 -4.81 19.61
CA ARG A 345 -17.71 -5.64 20.81
C ARG A 345 -16.59 -6.67 21.03
N ALA A 346 -15.56 -6.71 20.18
CA ALA A 346 -14.50 -7.69 20.28
C ALA A 346 -13.44 -7.25 21.33
N PRO A 347 -13.44 -7.81 22.56
CA PRO A 347 -12.54 -7.33 23.62
C PRO A 347 -11.06 -7.54 23.29
N LEU A 348 -10.73 -8.65 22.61
CA LEU A 348 -9.35 -8.94 22.20
C LEU A 348 -8.82 -7.96 21.15
N LEU A 349 -9.69 -7.43 20.29
CA LEU A 349 -9.30 -6.43 19.30
C LEU A 349 -9.00 -5.11 19.99
N ALA A 350 -9.84 -4.70 20.94
CA ALA A 350 -9.62 -3.50 21.73
C ALA A 350 -8.32 -3.60 22.55
N SER A 351 -8.06 -4.72 23.23
CA SER A 351 -6.85 -4.89 24.04
C SER A 351 -5.55 -4.92 23.24
N ARG A 352 -5.58 -5.40 22.00
CA ARG A 352 -4.38 -5.48 21.13
C ARG A 352 -4.03 -4.17 20.43
N LEU A 353 -4.93 -3.20 20.43
CA LEU A 353 -4.73 -1.90 19.77
C LEU A 353 -4.63 -0.75 20.75
N ASP A 354 -4.97 -0.99 22.02
CA ASP A 354 -4.87 0.00 23.07
C ASP A 354 -3.43 0.50 23.18
N ARG A 355 -3.24 1.82 23.06
CA ARG A 355 -1.92 2.49 23.13
C ARG A 355 -0.94 2.16 22.01
N VAL A 356 -1.32 1.33 21.03
CA VAL A 356 -0.49 1.03 19.85
C VAL A 356 -0.50 2.22 18.90
N GLY A 357 0.68 2.61 18.40
CA GLY A 357 0.83 3.70 17.43
C GLY A 357 0.31 5.05 17.94
N ARG A 358 0.58 5.36 19.22
CA ARG A 358 0.13 6.61 19.84
C ARG A 358 0.80 7.80 19.18
N ILE A 359 0.00 8.76 18.72
CA ILE A 359 0.50 10.02 18.16
C ILE A 359 0.76 10.98 19.32
N GLN A 360 1.97 11.53 19.38
CA GLN A 360 2.33 12.50 20.41
C GLN A 360 1.74 13.89 20.10
N PRO A 361 1.36 14.67 21.13
CA PRO A 361 0.78 16.01 20.94
C PRO A 361 1.62 16.96 20.08
N GLU A 362 2.95 16.89 20.18
CA GLU A 362 3.91 17.68 19.40
C GLU A 362 3.83 17.40 17.89
N SER A 363 3.59 16.15 17.52
CA SER A 363 3.45 15.70 16.12
C SER A 363 2.02 15.83 15.61
N ALA A 364 1.05 16.05 16.50
CA ALA A 364 -0.38 16.07 16.18
C ALA A 364 -0.87 17.39 15.54
N HIS A 365 0.02 18.28 15.08
CA HIS A 365 -0.35 19.62 14.58
C HIS A 365 -0.98 19.60 13.17
N ASP A 366 -0.48 18.74 12.28
CA ASP A 366 -0.90 18.64 10.88
C ASP A 366 -2.12 17.73 10.65
N LEU A 367 -2.48 16.89 11.63
CA LEU A 367 -3.44 15.78 11.43
C LEU A 367 -4.70 16.20 10.66
N ARG A 368 -5.12 15.32 9.74
CA ARG A 368 -6.29 15.50 8.89
C ARG A 368 -7.20 14.28 8.96
N GLY A 369 -8.48 14.46 8.65
CA GLY A 369 -9.40 13.36 8.38
C GLY A 369 -9.64 12.43 9.57
N PRO A 370 -9.79 11.10 9.33
CA PRO A 370 -10.04 10.14 10.41
C PRO A 370 -8.96 10.13 11.49
N LEU A 371 -7.71 10.44 11.13
CA LEU A 371 -6.60 10.47 12.07
C LEU A 371 -6.70 11.65 13.05
N ALA A 372 -7.05 12.84 12.54
CA ALA A 372 -7.36 14.00 13.38
C ALA A 372 -8.55 13.73 14.29
N ARG A 373 -9.60 13.10 13.75
CA ARG A 373 -10.81 12.75 14.49
C ARG A 373 -10.56 11.67 15.55
N ALA A 374 -9.58 10.79 15.36
CA ALA A 374 -9.13 9.86 16.40
C ALA A 374 -8.38 10.55 17.55
N CYS A 375 -7.99 11.81 17.33
CA CYS A 375 -7.21 12.66 18.22
C CYS A 375 -7.98 13.85 18.79
N GLY A 376 -9.31 13.76 18.86
CA GLY A 376 -10.15 14.79 19.47
C GLY A 376 -10.41 16.01 18.59
N ARG A 377 -9.89 16.04 17.36
CA ARG A 377 -9.98 17.20 16.45
C ARG A 377 -11.08 17.00 15.42
N VAL A 378 -12.04 17.92 15.39
CA VAL A 378 -13.07 17.97 14.33
C VAL A 378 -12.43 18.51 13.04
N ASP A 379 -11.84 17.63 12.25
CA ASP A 379 -11.33 17.92 10.90
C ASP A 379 -12.01 16.99 9.90
N ASP A 380 -13.03 17.49 9.20
CA ASP A 380 -13.77 16.76 8.16
C ASP A 380 -14.40 17.74 7.18
N ALA A 381 -14.02 17.70 5.90
CA ALA A 381 -14.53 18.66 4.91
C ALA A 381 -16.02 18.47 4.59
N ARG A 382 -16.62 17.30 4.90
CA ARG A 382 -18.05 17.04 4.69
C ARG A 382 -18.93 17.85 5.64
N GLN A 383 -18.39 18.28 6.78
CA GLN A 383 -19.14 19.08 7.74
C GLN A 383 -19.52 20.45 7.17
N ASP A 384 -18.80 20.94 6.16
CA ASP A 384 -19.04 22.25 5.51
C ASP A 384 -19.84 22.15 4.21
N ASP A 385 -20.09 20.93 3.74
CA ASP A 385 -20.85 20.67 2.52
C ASP A 385 -22.36 20.65 2.81
N LEU A 386 -23.10 21.55 2.17
CA LEU A 386 -24.55 21.73 2.41
C LEU A 386 -25.35 20.47 2.08
N ALA A 387 -24.95 19.70 1.07
CA ALA A 387 -25.67 18.48 0.69
C ALA A 387 -25.44 17.37 1.72
N TYR A 388 -24.21 17.24 2.25
CA TYR A 388 -23.95 16.34 3.37
C TYR A 388 -24.74 16.74 4.63
N ARG A 389 -24.81 18.03 4.97
CA ARG A 389 -25.64 18.52 6.09
C ARG A 389 -27.12 18.21 5.90
N ALA A 390 -27.65 18.39 4.70
CA ALA A 390 -29.04 18.07 4.38
C ALA A 390 -29.37 16.57 4.55
N LEU A 391 -28.38 15.70 4.33
CA LEU A 391 -28.49 14.26 4.58
C LEU A 391 -28.22 13.85 6.03
N GLY A 392 -27.97 14.80 6.94
CA GLY A 392 -27.77 14.55 8.37
C GLY A 392 -26.35 14.13 8.76
N PHE A 393 -25.34 14.47 7.96
CA PHE A 393 -23.95 14.21 8.31
C PHE A 393 -23.52 14.96 9.58
N ALA A 394 -22.76 14.27 10.44
CA ALA A 394 -22.07 14.86 11.59
C ALA A 394 -20.74 14.12 11.84
N PRO A 395 -19.62 14.81 12.06
CA PRO A 395 -18.33 14.16 12.26
C PRO A 395 -18.32 13.33 13.56
N VAL A 396 -17.70 12.16 13.51
CA VAL A 396 -17.46 11.31 14.69
C VAL A 396 -16.02 11.52 15.16
N VAL A 397 -15.84 11.71 16.46
CA VAL A 397 -14.55 12.02 17.10
C VAL A 397 -14.33 11.09 18.29
N GLU A 398 -13.06 10.70 18.49
CA GLU A 398 -12.53 9.94 19.61
C GLU A 398 -11.36 10.73 20.22
N ASP A 399 -10.93 10.41 21.44
CA ASP A 399 -9.87 11.15 22.18
C ASP A 399 -8.61 10.32 22.49
N GLY A 400 -8.52 9.10 21.93
CA GLY A 400 -7.45 8.16 22.27
C GLY A 400 -6.09 8.43 21.61
N CYS A 401 -6.08 9.06 20.43
CA CYS A 401 -4.86 9.29 19.62
C CYS A 401 -4.02 8.01 19.37
N ASP A 402 -4.65 6.85 19.22
CA ASP A 402 -3.98 5.57 19.01
C ASP A 402 -4.70 4.71 17.95
N ALA A 403 -4.16 3.53 17.66
CA ALA A 403 -4.73 2.61 16.69
C ALA A 403 -6.16 2.17 17.06
N ARG A 404 -6.49 2.11 18.36
CA ARG A 404 -7.85 1.80 18.83
C ARG A 404 -8.83 2.91 18.52
N ALA A 405 -8.46 4.17 18.75
CA ALA A 405 -9.27 5.33 18.38
C ALA A 405 -9.44 5.43 16.85
N CYS A 406 -8.37 5.16 16.09
CA CYS A 406 -8.41 5.08 14.62
C CYS A 406 -9.39 4.02 14.12
N LEU A 407 -9.43 2.85 14.76
CA LEU A 407 -10.41 1.80 14.48
C LEU A 407 -11.83 2.26 14.80
N ALA A 408 -12.04 2.87 15.97
CA ALA A 408 -13.36 3.31 16.43
C ALA A 408 -13.99 4.36 15.50
N VAL A 409 -13.20 5.35 15.06
CA VAL A 409 -13.62 6.34 14.05
C VAL A 409 -14.02 5.64 12.75
N ARG A 410 -13.16 4.79 12.18
CA ARG A 410 -13.44 4.10 10.90
C ARG A 410 -14.68 3.21 10.95
N LEU A 411 -14.88 2.49 12.06
CA LEU A 411 -16.10 1.70 12.27
C LEU A 411 -17.35 2.59 12.30
N ALA A 412 -17.27 3.79 12.90
CA ALA A 412 -18.37 4.75 12.91
C ALA A 412 -18.63 5.36 11.54
N GLU A 413 -17.57 5.64 10.79
CA GLU A 413 -17.71 6.11 9.42
C GLU A 413 -18.38 5.07 8.52
N ILE A 414 -18.05 3.78 8.64
CA ILE A 414 -18.73 2.74 7.86
C ILE A 414 -20.25 2.78 8.09
N GLU A 415 -20.69 2.82 9.36
CA GLU A 415 -22.11 2.88 9.71
C GLU A 415 -22.76 4.17 9.17
N GLN A 416 -22.11 5.33 9.36
CA GLN A 416 -22.64 6.60 8.89
C GLN A 416 -22.70 6.70 7.36
N SER A 417 -21.67 6.23 6.66
CA SER A 417 -21.64 6.20 5.20
C SER A 417 -22.78 5.37 4.62
N LEU A 418 -23.10 4.22 5.23
CA LEU A 418 -24.26 3.43 4.83
C LEU A 418 -25.58 4.17 5.02
N GLU A 419 -25.73 4.92 6.11
CA GLU A 419 -26.91 5.77 6.34
C GLU A 419 -26.99 6.94 5.35
N LEU A 420 -25.87 7.57 5.00
CA LEU A 420 -25.81 8.65 4.01
C LEU A 420 -26.18 8.15 2.62
N ILE A 421 -25.68 6.97 2.22
CA ILE A 421 -26.07 6.35 0.93
C ILE A 421 -27.57 6.05 0.92
N ARG A 422 -28.10 5.50 2.02
CA ARG A 422 -29.53 5.21 2.16
C ARG A 422 -30.37 6.49 2.11
N ALA A 423 -29.91 7.57 2.75
CA ALA A 423 -30.58 8.86 2.75
C ALA A 423 -30.57 9.53 1.37
N ALA A 424 -29.45 9.42 0.64
CA ALA A 424 -29.35 9.90 -0.74
C ALA A 424 -30.33 9.17 -1.69
N GLY A 425 -30.63 7.88 -1.41
CA GLY A 425 -31.70 7.13 -2.07
C GLY A 425 -31.52 6.91 -3.57
N ILE A 426 -30.30 7.07 -4.08
CA ILE A 426 -29.96 7.07 -5.50
C ILE A 426 -28.75 6.17 -5.79
N ASP A 427 -28.54 5.84 -7.07
CA ASP A 427 -27.41 5.06 -7.54
C ASP A 427 -26.07 5.79 -7.36
N ALA A 428 -25.04 5.01 -7.01
CA ALA A 428 -23.68 5.48 -6.79
C ALA A 428 -22.89 5.60 -8.12
N SER A 429 -23.53 6.21 -9.13
CA SER A 429 -23.06 6.26 -10.52
C SER A 429 -23.08 7.71 -11.03
N PRO A 430 -22.16 8.57 -10.57
CA PRO A 430 -22.11 9.97 -10.98
C PRO A 430 -21.84 10.09 -12.49
N ALA A 431 -22.46 11.08 -13.12
CA ALA A 431 -22.28 11.37 -14.53
C ALA A 431 -21.03 12.23 -14.76
N THR A 432 -20.30 11.96 -15.84
CA THR A 432 -19.21 12.84 -16.28
C THR A 432 -19.79 14.19 -16.70
N PRO A 433 -19.36 15.31 -16.09
CA PRO A 433 -19.80 16.65 -16.49
C PRO A 433 -19.42 16.97 -17.94
N GLU A 434 -20.21 17.81 -18.59
CA GLU A 434 -19.85 18.31 -19.92
C GLU A 434 -18.59 19.18 -19.84
N SER A 435 -17.65 18.94 -20.76
CA SER A 435 -16.43 19.74 -20.88
C SER A 435 -16.68 20.97 -21.73
N ALA A 436 -16.69 22.14 -21.10
CA ALA A 436 -16.65 23.42 -21.81
C ALA A 436 -15.21 23.80 -22.23
N LEU A 437 -15.08 24.77 -23.16
CA LEU A 437 -13.84 25.52 -23.40
C LEU A 437 -13.53 26.36 -22.15
N ALA A 438 -13.04 25.68 -21.11
CA ALA A 438 -12.80 26.26 -19.80
C ALA A 438 -11.49 27.05 -19.81
N THR A 439 -11.56 28.32 -19.42
CA THR A 439 -10.42 29.19 -19.15
C THR A 439 -10.61 29.82 -17.78
N GLY A 440 -9.61 29.73 -16.91
CA GLY A 440 -9.69 30.24 -15.54
C GLY A 440 -8.98 29.36 -14.52
N THR A 441 -9.18 29.65 -13.24
CA THR A 441 -8.63 28.86 -12.13
C THR A 441 -9.75 28.24 -11.31
N GLY A 442 -9.69 26.93 -11.15
CA GLY A 442 -10.60 26.12 -10.36
C GLY A 442 -10.01 25.77 -9.00
N ARG A 443 -10.82 25.77 -7.93
CA ARG A 443 -10.43 25.28 -6.60
C ARG A 443 -11.52 24.40 -6.01
N ALA A 444 -11.14 23.26 -5.48
CA ALA A 444 -12.05 22.36 -4.78
C ALA A 444 -11.35 21.56 -3.69
N SER A 445 -12.16 21.03 -2.76
CA SER A 445 -11.75 20.05 -1.77
C SER A 445 -12.77 18.91 -1.68
N VAL A 446 -12.29 17.71 -1.38
CA VAL A 446 -13.09 16.52 -1.13
C VAL A 446 -12.50 15.78 0.07
N GLU A 447 -13.34 15.37 1.01
CA GLU A 447 -12.94 14.46 2.09
C GLU A 447 -12.78 13.05 1.51
N THR A 448 -11.55 12.59 1.28
CA THR A 448 -11.30 11.18 0.89
C THR A 448 -11.48 10.27 2.11
N PRO A 449 -11.44 8.94 1.96
CA PRO A 449 -11.43 8.02 3.10
C PRO A 449 -10.25 8.25 4.08
N ARG A 450 -9.17 8.90 3.63
CA ARG A 450 -7.95 9.18 4.42
C ARG A 450 -7.88 10.61 4.95
N GLY A 451 -8.75 11.49 4.47
CA GLY A 451 -8.85 12.88 4.89
C GLY A 451 -9.01 13.84 3.71
N ARG A 452 -9.02 15.14 3.99
CA ARG A 452 -9.20 16.18 2.97
C ARG A 452 -8.08 16.18 1.92
N ALA A 453 -8.46 16.01 0.66
CA ALA A 453 -7.67 16.34 -0.51
C ALA A 453 -8.16 17.68 -1.10
N SER A 454 -7.21 18.50 -1.56
CA SER A 454 -7.49 19.83 -2.12
C SER A 454 -6.79 19.99 -3.47
N LEU A 455 -7.47 20.60 -4.43
CA LEU A 455 -6.98 20.78 -5.78
C LEU A 455 -7.19 22.21 -6.24
N VAL A 456 -6.14 22.81 -6.79
CA VAL A 456 -6.18 24.04 -7.57
C VAL A 456 -5.77 23.69 -9.00
N VAL A 457 -6.57 24.04 -10.00
CA VAL A 457 -6.25 23.82 -11.43
C VAL A 457 -6.27 25.13 -12.20
N THR A 458 -5.35 25.29 -13.14
CA THR A 458 -5.34 26.40 -14.08
C THR A 458 -5.64 25.88 -15.48
N LEU A 459 -6.66 26.46 -16.11
CA LEU A 459 -7.21 26.04 -17.40
C LEU A 459 -7.04 27.15 -18.45
N ALA A 460 -6.75 26.76 -19.68
CA ALA A 460 -6.83 27.64 -20.84
C ALA A 460 -7.24 26.82 -22.08
N ASP A 461 -8.19 27.36 -22.84
CA ASP A 461 -8.63 26.80 -24.13
C ASP A 461 -9.00 25.31 -24.06
N GLY A 462 -9.70 24.91 -22.99
CA GLY A 462 -10.12 23.52 -22.78
C GLY A 462 -8.99 22.56 -22.40
N ARG A 463 -7.86 23.09 -21.93
CA ARG A 463 -6.69 22.33 -21.46
C ARG A 463 -6.35 22.68 -20.02
N VAL A 464 -5.92 21.68 -19.26
CA VAL A 464 -5.22 21.86 -17.99
C VAL A 464 -3.80 22.26 -18.31
N LEU A 465 -3.35 23.39 -17.77
CA LEU A 465 -1.98 23.89 -17.92
C LEU A 465 -1.12 23.53 -16.71
N ASP A 466 -1.67 23.72 -15.52
CA ASP A 466 -0.98 23.53 -14.26
C ASP A 466 -1.96 23.16 -13.15
N LEU A 467 -1.46 22.54 -12.08
CA LEU A 467 -2.24 22.26 -10.88
C LEU A 467 -1.37 22.21 -9.62
N ALA A 468 -2.02 22.46 -8.48
CA ALA A 468 -1.49 22.17 -7.16
C ALA A 468 -2.45 21.20 -6.46
N LEU A 469 -1.93 20.04 -6.06
CA LEU A 469 -2.69 18.99 -5.39
C LEU A 469 -2.11 18.75 -3.99
N GLU A 470 -2.97 18.86 -2.98
CA GLU A 470 -2.69 18.39 -1.62
C GLU A 470 -3.44 17.08 -1.37
N VAL A 471 -2.72 16.09 -0.83
CA VAL A 471 -3.26 14.76 -0.51
C VAL A 471 -3.05 14.46 0.97
N PRO A 472 -3.93 13.65 1.59
CA PRO A 472 -3.88 13.40 3.03
C PRO A 472 -2.62 12.64 3.47
N SER A 473 -2.20 11.58 2.76
CA SER A 473 -1.07 10.75 3.24
C SER A 473 0.27 11.48 3.29
N ALA A 474 0.46 12.50 2.44
CA ALA A 474 1.68 13.30 2.43
C ALA A 474 1.86 14.08 3.76
N GLY A 475 0.76 14.54 4.36
CA GLY A 475 0.78 15.18 5.68
C GLY A 475 1.11 14.19 6.80
N HIS A 476 0.68 12.93 6.68
CA HIS A 476 0.83 11.93 7.75
C HIS A 476 2.10 11.08 7.68
N ALA A 477 2.87 11.14 6.59
CA ALA A 477 4.05 10.28 6.39
C ALA A 477 5.13 10.46 7.47
N HIS A 478 5.29 11.68 7.99
CA HIS A 478 6.27 11.98 9.05
C HIS A 478 5.95 11.27 10.37
N LEU A 479 4.68 10.89 10.59
CA LEU A 479 4.24 10.21 11.82
C LEU A 479 4.73 8.77 11.92
N VAL A 480 5.26 8.20 10.83
CA VAL A 480 5.73 6.81 10.83
C VAL A 480 6.81 6.58 11.87
N GLU A 481 7.76 7.50 12.01
CA GLU A 481 8.82 7.39 13.03
C GLU A 481 8.22 7.48 14.45
N ASP A 482 7.30 8.42 14.66
CA ASP A 482 6.67 8.66 15.96
C ASP A 482 5.85 7.47 16.48
N VAL A 483 5.15 6.77 15.58
CA VAL A 483 4.27 5.65 15.97
C VAL A 483 5.00 4.32 16.14
N VAL A 484 6.29 4.24 15.78
CA VAL A 484 7.07 2.99 15.85
C VAL A 484 8.26 3.05 16.79
N ALA A 485 8.85 4.22 17.02
CA ALA A 485 10.05 4.34 17.84
C ALA A 485 9.81 3.81 19.27
N GLY A 486 10.66 2.88 19.71
CA GLY A 486 10.58 2.25 21.03
C GLY A 486 9.52 1.15 21.16
N HIS A 487 8.80 0.80 20.08
CA HIS A 487 7.82 -0.27 20.08
C HIS A 487 8.38 -1.58 19.53
N GLU A 488 7.86 -2.71 20.01
CA GLU A 488 8.09 -4.02 19.39
C GLU A 488 7.65 -4.01 17.93
N LEU A 489 8.34 -4.77 17.07
CA LEU A 489 8.10 -4.77 15.63
C LEU A 489 6.64 -5.07 15.25
N ALA A 490 5.97 -5.96 15.99
CA ALA A 490 4.56 -6.28 15.73
C ALA A 490 3.64 -5.07 15.97
N ASP A 491 3.84 -4.35 17.07
CA ASP A 491 3.09 -3.14 17.41
C ASP A 491 3.44 -1.98 16.48
N ALA A 492 4.71 -1.86 16.09
CA ALA A 492 5.17 -0.88 15.11
C ALA A 492 4.43 -1.04 13.76
N LEU A 493 4.31 -2.26 13.25
CA LEU A 493 3.58 -2.53 12.01
C LEU A 493 2.07 -2.20 12.13
N LEU A 494 1.47 -2.45 13.29
CA LEU A 494 0.09 -2.04 13.58
C LEU A 494 -0.05 -0.51 13.66
N GLY A 495 0.91 0.17 14.28
CA GLY A 495 1.00 1.62 14.33
C GLY A 495 1.07 2.25 12.95
N ILE A 496 1.98 1.77 12.08
CA ILE A 496 2.06 2.18 10.67
C ILE A 496 0.73 1.98 9.95
N THR A 497 0.11 0.81 10.12
CA THR A 497 -1.17 0.50 9.49
C THR A 497 -2.27 1.44 9.95
N SER A 498 -2.25 1.87 11.21
CA SER A 498 -3.25 2.78 11.76
C SER A 498 -3.28 4.16 11.09
N LEU A 499 -2.14 4.61 10.56
CA LEU A 499 -2.02 5.85 9.79
C LEU A 499 -2.71 5.76 8.43
N ASP A 500 -2.90 4.55 7.88
CA ASP A 500 -3.56 4.29 6.60
C ASP A 500 -2.95 5.07 5.42
N LEU A 501 -1.62 5.15 5.38
CA LEU A 501 -0.89 5.83 4.32
C LEU A 501 -1.13 5.17 2.96
N SER A 502 -1.40 5.97 1.95
CA SER A 502 -1.43 5.54 0.56
C SER A 502 -0.06 5.79 -0.08
N PRO A 503 0.72 4.76 -0.44
CA PRO A 503 1.98 4.98 -1.16
C PRO A 503 1.78 5.66 -2.52
N TRP A 504 0.56 5.52 -3.07
CA TRP A 504 0.12 6.18 -4.28
C TRP A 504 -0.15 7.68 -4.10
N GLU A 505 -0.26 8.18 -2.87
CA GLU A 505 -0.32 9.62 -2.59
C GLU A 505 1.07 10.19 -2.26
N LEU A 506 1.99 9.36 -1.76
CA LEU A 506 3.34 9.78 -1.36
C LEU A 506 4.29 10.00 -2.55
N ASP A 507 3.97 9.41 -3.71
CA ASP A 507 4.79 9.47 -4.92
C ASP A 507 4.06 10.28 -6.01
N GLN A 508 4.08 11.61 -5.86
CA GLN A 508 3.44 12.62 -6.74
C GLN A 508 4.35 13.18 -7.83
#